data_AF-A0A8D8QK27-F1
#
_entry.id   AF-A0A8D8QK27-F1
#
_cell.length_a   1.000
_cell.length_b   1.000
_cell.length_c   1.000
_cell.angle_alpha   90.00
_cell.angle_beta   90.00
_cell.angle_gamma   90.00
#
_symmetry.space_group_name_H-M   'P 1'
#
loop_
_entity.id
_entity.type
_entity.pdbx_description
1 polymer ?
#
loop_
_entity_poly.entity_id
_entity_poly.type
_entity_poly.pdbx_seq_one_letter_code
_entity_poly.pdbx_strand_id
1 'polypeptide(L)'
;MEDIVKKLDQKKPVHVRQAFNKLIALMLDKKKKGVKLTRQSEEIVFLKEQCISPCLSISRGGLDTLCNVVLLELLSKHDVTTVLLSLSVKGKNLYPLLQAILSLQELPLQSSPPNMADHPFVLVLQQCGDQVWQPMLDLIRLTTSQTPQLFAYFTPVFSYILCTRDPTLTLAAKQNTWQLLTRLTMDRPRDRIRVLLHHFVWFQSSSPDQEDTQQILFLNILYTSKVPRSK
;
A
#
# COMPACT_ATOMS: atom_id res chain seq x y z
N MET A 1 -21.26 13.11 -18.83
CA MET A 1 -19.81 13.10 -18.58
C MET A 1 -19.05 14.32 -19.09
N GLU A 2 -19.37 14.87 -20.25
CA GLU A 2 -18.62 15.97 -20.88
C GLU A 2 -18.26 17.16 -19.97
N ASP A 3 -19.21 17.67 -19.17
CA ASP A 3 -18.93 18.79 -18.26
C ASP A 3 -17.89 18.47 -17.18
N ILE A 4 -17.81 17.20 -16.74
CA ILE A 4 -16.80 16.76 -15.76
C ILE A 4 -15.42 16.78 -16.42
N VAL A 5 -15.31 16.27 -17.65
CA VAL A 5 -14.05 16.28 -18.43
C VAL A 5 -13.56 17.71 -18.63
N LYS A 6 -14.46 18.60 -19.08
CA LYS A 6 -14.14 20.02 -19.30
C LYS A 6 -13.61 20.72 -18.04
N LYS A 7 -14.09 20.32 -16.85
CA LYS A 7 -13.57 20.84 -15.57
C LYS A 7 -12.21 20.27 -15.20
N LEU A 8 -11.96 18.98 -15.48
CA LEU A 8 -10.66 18.35 -15.23
C LEU A 8 -9.56 18.93 -16.14
N ASP A 9 -9.88 19.28 -17.39
CA ASP A 9 -8.94 19.88 -18.34
C ASP A 9 -8.36 21.21 -17.85
N GLN A 10 -9.08 21.92 -17.00
CA GLN A 10 -8.62 23.17 -16.41
C GLN A 10 -7.52 22.96 -15.37
N LYS A 11 -7.32 21.73 -14.86
CA LYS A 11 -6.26 21.29 -13.93
C LYS A 11 -6.11 22.10 -12.63
N LYS A 12 -7.02 23.05 -12.37
CA LYS A 12 -7.04 23.85 -11.14
C LYS A 12 -7.73 23.06 -10.02
N PRO A 13 -7.19 23.04 -8.79
CA PRO A 13 -7.72 22.23 -7.69
C PRO A 13 -9.23 22.40 -7.43
N VAL A 14 -9.74 23.63 -7.53
CA VAL A 14 -11.17 23.93 -7.36
C VAL A 14 -12.02 23.24 -8.43
N HIS A 15 -11.61 23.29 -9.70
CA HIS A 15 -12.34 22.66 -10.79
C HIS A 15 -12.26 21.14 -10.72
N VAL A 16 -11.11 20.60 -10.34
CA VAL A 16 -10.93 19.16 -10.09
C VAL A 16 -11.88 18.67 -9.00
N ARG A 17 -11.94 19.37 -7.87
CA ARG A 17 -12.88 19.05 -6.78
C ARG A 17 -14.34 19.12 -7.24
N GLN A 18 -14.71 20.17 -7.98
CA GLN A 18 -16.06 20.29 -8.53
C GLN A 18 -16.40 19.16 -9.51
N ALA A 19 -15.44 18.74 -10.35
CA ALA A 19 -15.61 17.66 -11.31
C ALA A 19 -15.94 16.34 -10.59
N PHE A 20 -15.15 15.98 -9.58
CA PHE A 20 -15.36 14.76 -8.80
C PHE A 20 -16.62 14.81 -7.91
N ASN A 21 -16.95 15.96 -7.33
CA ASN A 21 -18.24 16.13 -6.62
C ASN A 21 -19.44 15.90 -7.55
N LYS A 22 -19.36 16.42 -8.79
CA LYS A 22 -20.40 16.21 -9.80
C LYS A 22 -20.51 14.74 -10.21
N LEU A 23 -19.38 14.05 -10.31
CA LEU A 23 -19.37 12.61 -10.59
C LEU A 23 -20.03 11.79 -9.48
N ILE A 24 -19.73 12.11 -8.21
CA ILE A 24 -20.40 11.50 -7.05
C ILE A 24 -21.91 11.73 -7.10
N ALA A 25 -22.35 12.96 -7.36
CA ALA A 25 -23.77 13.29 -7.47
C ALA A 25 -24.46 12.46 -8.57
N LEU A 26 -23.80 12.26 -9.70
CA LEU A 26 -24.30 11.44 -10.80
C LEU A 26 -24.42 9.96 -10.40
N MET A 27 -23.40 9.41 -9.74
CA MET A 27 -23.42 8.04 -9.22
C MET A 27 -24.55 7.83 -8.18
N LEU A 28 -24.75 8.79 -7.28
CA LEU A 28 -25.83 8.76 -6.30
C LEU A 28 -27.21 8.82 -6.94
N ASP A 29 -27.38 9.66 -7.98
CA ASP A 29 -28.63 9.72 -8.74
C ASP A 29 -28.93 8.39 -9.45
N LYS A 30 -27.91 7.75 -10.06
CA LYS A 30 -28.04 6.40 -10.62
C LYS A 30 -28.47 5.37 -9.56
N LYS A 31 -27.85 5.37 -8.37
CA LYS A 31 -28.24 4.50 -7.26
C LYS A 31 -29.70 4.74 -6.84
N LYS A 32 -30.14 6.00 -6.73
CA LYS A 32 -31.54 6.36 -6.40
C LYS A 32 -32.54 5.85 -7.44
N LYS A 33 -32.13 5.80 -8.71
CA LYS A 33 -32.91 5.23 -9.82
C LYS A 33 -32.86 3.70 -9.90
N GLY A 34 -32.24 3.04 -8.92
CA GLY A 34 -32.12 1.57 -8.88
C GLY A 34 -31.03 1.00 -9.78
N VAL A 35 -30.18 1.84 -10.38
CA VAL A 35 -29.07 1.39 -11.22
C VAL A 35 -27.91 0.94 -10.32
N LYS A 36 -27.60 -0.35 -10.34
CA LYS A 36 -26.47 -0.92 -9.59
C LYS A 36 -25.15 -0.54 -10.26
N LEU A 37 -24.27 0.13 -9.51
CA LEU A 37 -22.90 0.40 -9.95
C LEU A 37 -22.03 -0.85 -9.78
N THR A 38 -21.16 -1.07 -10.75
CA THR A 38 -20.20 -2.19 -10.78
C THR A 38 -18.82 -1.67 -11.16
N ARG A 39 -17.80 -2.52 -11.06
CA ARG A 39 -16.43 -2.21 -11.51
C ARG A 39 -16.33 -1.81 -12.99
N GLN A 40 -17.32 -2.21 -13.80
CA GLN A 40 -17.38 -1.89 -15.23
C GLN A 40 -18.33 -0.74 -15.57
N SER A 41 -19.00 -0.14 -14.58
CA SER A 41 -19.80 1.05 -14.82
C SER A 41 -18.93 2.19 -15.37
N GLU A 42 -19.47 2.94 -16.32
CA GLU A 42 -18.79 4.03 -17.03
C GLU A 42 -18.08 4.99 -16.04
N GLU A 43 -18.74 5.34 -14.94
CA GLU A 43 -18.18 6.24 -13.92
C GLU A 43 -16.96 5.67 -13.21
N ILE A 44 -16.96 4.35 -12.97
CA ILE A 44 -15.86 3.66 -12.29
C ILE A 44 -14.69 3.46 -13.24
N VAL A 45 -14.96 3.13 -14.50
CA VAL A 45 -13.93 3.08 -15.56
C VAL A 45 -13.30 4.45 -15.73
N PHE A 46 -14.11 5.50 -15.84
CA PHE A 46 -13.64 6.88 -15.90
C PHE A 46 -12.79 7.26 -14.68
N LEU A 47 -13.24 6.95 -13.46
CA LEU A 47 -12.46 7.19 -12.24
C LEU A 47 -11.11 6.49 -12.26
N LYS A 48 -11.09 5.22 -12.70
CA LYS A 48 -9.87 4.42 -12.80
C LYS A 48 -8.84 5.10 -13.70
N GLU A 49 -9.26 5.64 -14.84
CA GLU A 49 -8.40 6.40 -15.74
C GLU A 49 -7.88 7.69 -15.10
N GLN A 50 -8.72 8.41 -14.37
CA GLN A 50 -8.29 9.64 -13.69
C GLN A 50 -7.28 9.38 -12.57
N CYS A 51 -7.36 8.22 -11.90
CA CYS A 51 -6.42 7.87 -10.81
C CYS A 51 -4.97 7.76 -11.29
N ILE A 52 -4.74 7.40 -12.56
CA ILE A 52 -3.39 7.28 -13.17
C ILE A 52 -2.98 8.52 -13.96
N SER A 53 -3.76 9.61 -13.87
CA SER A 53 -3.44 10.88 -14.52
C SER A 53 -2.05 11.37 -14.09
N PRO A 54 -1.23 11.92 -15.01
CA PRO A 54 0.04 12.54 -14.66
C PRO A 54 -0.15 13.81 -13.81
N CYS A 55 -1.35 14.39 -13.81
CA CYS A 55 -1.68 15.53 -12.98
C CYS A 55 -1.99 15.06 -11.55
N LEU A 56 -1.12 15.38 -10.59
CA LEU A 56 -1.23 14.93 -9.21
C LEU A 56 -2.57 15.30 -8.56
N SER A 57 -3.11 16.49 -8.82
CA SER A 57 -4.41 16.90 -8.27
C SER A 57 -5.56 16.05 -8.81
N ILE A 58 -5.51 15.66 -10.09
CA ILE A 58 -6.52 14.79 -10.71
C ILE A 58 -6.38 13.36 -10.18
N SER A 59 -5.16 12.82 -10.16
CA SER A 59 -4.86 11.49 -9.64
C SER A 59 -5.31 11.34 -8.19
N ARG A 60 -4.96 12.30 -7.33
CA ARG A 60 -5.38 12.31 -5.92
C ARG A 60 -6.90 12.44 -5.78
N GLY A 61 -7.52 13.37 -6.50
CA GLY A 61 -8.97 13.52 -6.48
C GLY A 61 -9.71 12.26 -6.94
N GLY A 62 -9.18 11.53 -7.92
CA GLY A 62 -9.72 10.26 -8.37
C GLY A 62 -9.64 9.18 -7.29
N LEU A 63 -8.48 9.05 -6.63
CA LEU A 63 -8.28 8.09 -5.53
C LEU A 63 -9.16 8.40 -4.31
N ASP A 64 -9.23 9.66 -3.91
CA ASP A 64 -10.11 10.12 -2.83
C ASP A 64 -11.59 9.82 -3.17
N THR A 65 -11.97 10.02 -4.43
CA THR A 65 -13.33 9.72 -4.91
C THR A 65 -13.64 8.23 -4.89
N LEU A 66 -12.69 7.36 -5.27
CA LEU A 66 -12.86 5.91 -5.14
C LEU A 66 -13.07 5.49 -3.68
N CYS A 67 -12.38 6.12 -2.73
CA CYS A 67 -12.61 5.85 -1.31
C CYS A 67 -14.00 6.32 -0.86
N ASN A 68 -14.43 7.50 -1.30
CA ASN A 68 -15.77 8.03 -1.02
C ASN A 68 -16.89 7.15 -1.57
N VAL A 69 -16.67 6.49 -2.72
CA VAL A 69 -17.64 5.54 -3.29
C VAL A 69 -17.92 4.38 -2.32
N VAL A 70 -16.94 3.94 -1.52
CA VAL A 70 -17.16 2.94 -0.47
C VAL A 70 -17.97 3.53 0.68
N LEU A 71 -17.61 4.72 1.15
CA LEU A 71 -18.30 5.41 2.26
C LEU A 71 -19.77 5.72 1.94
N LEU A 72 -20.07 5.96 0.67
CA LEU A 72 -21.42 6.20 0.17
C LEU A 72 -22.17 4.91 -0.21
N GLU A 73 -21.57 3.75 0.09
CA GLU A 73 -22.10 2.42 -0.21
C GLU A 73 -22.48 2.27 -1.70
N LEU A 74 -21.71 2.90 -2.59
CA LEU A 74 -21.93 2.84 -4.03
C LEU A 74 -21.27 1.58 -4.62
N LEU A 75 -20.08 1.21 -4.12
CA LEU A 75 -19.41 -0.07 -4.37
C LEU A 75 -18.91 -0.67 -3.06
N SER A 76 -18.69 -1.99 -3.06
CA SER A 76 -18.10 -2.68 -1.92
C SER A 76 -16.63 -2.29 -1.72
N LYS A 77 -16.18 -2.34 -0.47
CA LYS A 77 -14.75 -2.17 -0.12
C LYS A 77 -13.84 -3.15 -0.86
N HIS A 78 -14.29 -4.40 -1.04
CA HIS A 78 -13.55 -5.42 -1.78
C HIS A 78 -13.37 -5.05 -3.26
N ASP A 79 -14.44 -4.58 -3.91
CA ASP A 79 -14.37 -4.15 -5.31
C ASP A 79 -13.42 -2.96 -5.49
N VAL A 80 -13.51 -1.96 -4.61
CA VAL A 80 -12.62 -0.78 -4.69
C VAL A 80 -11.18 -1.15 -4.39
N THR A 81 -10.92 -2.01 -3.40
CA THR A 81 -9.56 -2.52 -3.12
C THR A 81 -9.00 -3.23 -4.34
N THR A 82 -9.80 -4.06 -5.03
CA THR A 82 -9.40 -4.72 -6.28
C THR A 82 -9.07 -3.71 -7.39
N VAL A 83 -9.86 -2.64 -7.51
CA VAL A 83 -9.57 -1.56 -8.46
C VAL A 83 -8.23 -0.90 -8.13
N LEU A 84 -8.00 -0.50 -6.88
CA LEU A 84 -6.75 0.14 -6.45
C LEU A 84 -5.54 -0.78 -6.66
N LEU A 85 -5.65 -2.06 -6.33
CA LEU A 85 -4.60 -3.04 -6.61
C LEU A 85 -4.33 -3.20 -8.12
N SER A 86 -5.33 -3.04 -8.98
CA SER A 86 -5.10 -3.05 -10.44
C SER A 86 -4.40 -1.80 -10.97
N LEU A 87 -4.36 -0.71 -10.17
CA LEU A 87 -3.73 0.56 -10.55
C LEU A 87 -2.24 0.60 -10.21
N SER A 88 -1.75 -0.23 -9.29
CA SER A 88 -0.34 -0.29 -8.87
C SER A 88 0.60 -0.47 -10.07
N VAL A 89 0.24 -1.37 -10.99
CA VAL A 89 1.03 -1.72 -12.18
C VAL A 89 1.15 -0.57 -13.19
N LYS A 90 0.23 0.40 -13.16
CA LYS A 90 0.14 1.50 -14.14
C LYS A 90 0.38 2.88 -13.54
N GLY A 91 0.41 2.98 -12.21
CA GLY A 91 0.41 4.24 -11.49
C GLY A 91 1.80 4.85 -11.39
N LYS A 92 1.94 6.12 -11.80
CA LYS A 92 3.16 6.90 -11.54
C LYS A 92 3.19 7.49 -10.12
N ASN A 93 2.02 7.63 -9.48
CA ASN A 93 1.86 8.20 -8.14
C ASN A 93 1.52 7.10 -7.12
N LEU A 94 2.52 6.31 -6.75
CA LEU A 94 2.31 5.14 -5.87
C LEU A 94 2.00 5.53 -4.42
N TYR A 95 2.57 6.62 -3.90
CA TYR A 95 2.35 7.02 -2.50
C TYR A 95 0.87 7.36 -2.19
N PRO A 96 0.16 8.21 -2.98
CA PRO A 96 -1.28 8.43 -2.79
C PRO A 96 -2.11 7.15 -2.93
N LEU A 97 -1.72 6.24 -3.83
CA LEU A 97 -2.39 4.95 -4.00
C LEU A 97 -2.28 4.09 -2.73
N LEU A 98 -1.08 4.00 -2.14
CA LEU A 98 -0.84 3.29 -0.90
C LEU A 98 -1.64 3.89 0.27
N GLN A 99 -1.76 5.21 0.33
CA GLN A 99 -2.61 5.89 1.31
C GLN A 99 -4.09 5.53 1.12
N ALA A 100 -4.60 5.55 -0.11
CA ALA A 100 -5.97 5.16 -0.40
C ALA A 100 -6.25 3.70 -0.01
N ILE A 101 -5.32 2.78 -0.31
CA ILE A 101 -5.42 1.38 0.12
C ILE A 101 -5.51 1.31 1.64
N LEU A 102 -4.62 2.02 2.37
CA LEU A 102 -4.60 2.05 3.83
C LEU A 102 -5.93 2.56 4.42
N SER A 103 -6.47 3.65 3.87
CA SER A 103 -7.72 4.27 4.32
C SER A 103 -8.93 3.35 4.17
N LEU A 104 -8.89 2.40 3.24
CA LEU A 104 -9.94 1.40 3.08
C LEU A 104 -9.79 0.21 4.03
N GLN A 105 -8.63 -0.02 4.63
CA GLN A 105 -8.44 -1.17 5.51
C GLN A 105 -9.14 -0.94 6.85
N GLU A 106 -9.81 -1.99 7.32
CA GLU A 106 -10.20 -2.07 8.72
C GLU A 106 -8.94 -2.50 9.44
N LEU A 107 -8.25 -1.54 10.03
CA LEU A 107 -6.99 -1.78 10.71
C LEU A 107 -7.28 -2.49 12.02
N PRO A 108 -7.02 -3.80 12.12
CA PRO A 108 -7.40 -4.53 13.31
C PRO A 108 -6.52 -4.09 14.47
N LEU A 109 -7.13 -3.56 15.53
CA LEU A 109 -6.40 -3.17 16.73
C LEU A 109 -5.93 -4.39 17.55
N GLN A 110 -6.46 -5.60 17.30
CA GLN A 110 -6.21 -6.79 18.14
C GLN A 110 -6.22 -8.16 17.43
N SER A 111 -6.37 -8.26 16.10
CA SER A 111 -6.40 -9.58 15.44
C SER A 111 -5.03 -10.06 14.99
N SER A 112 -4.89 -11.38 14.85
CA SER A 112 -3.77 -12.08 14.22
C SER A 112 -3.31 -11.34 12.96
N PRO A 113 -1.99 -11.21 12.72
CA PRO A 113 -1.50 -10.60 11.50
C PRO A 113 -2.11 -11.33 10.29
N PRO A 114 -2.60 -10.59 9.29
CA PRO A 114 -3.17 -11.20 8.08
C PRO A 114 -2.12 -12.09 7.39
N ASN A 115 -2.61 -13.10 6.67
CA ASN A 115 -1.78 -13.95 5.84
C ASN A 115 -0.92 -13.11 4.88
N MET A 116 0.36 -13.45 4.73
CA MET A 116 1.30 -12.70 3.91
C MET A 116 0.85 -12.61 2.45
N ALA A 117 0.29 -13.69 1.90
CA ALA A 117 -0.15 -13.75 0.52
C ALA A 117 -1.34 -12.81 0.20
N ASP A 118 -2.16 -12.50 1.20
CA ASP A 118 -3.39 -11.73 1.02
C ASP A 118 -3.22 -10.26 1.46
N HIS A 119 -2.06 -9.90 2.00
CA HIS A 119 -1.82 -8.56 2.50
C HIS A 119 -1.71 -7.56 1.33
N PRO A 120 -2.54 -6.50 1.27
CA PRO A 120 -2.64 -5.63 0.09
C PRO A 120 -1.32 -4.93 -0.26
N PHE A 121 -0.53 -4.55 0.75
CA PHE A 121 0.79 -3.96 0.52
C PHE A 121 1.84 -4.98 0.05
N VAL A 122 1.70 -6.26 0.41
CA VAL A 122 2.57 -7.33 -0.11
C VAL A 122 2.23 -7.58 -1.58
N LEU A 123 0.94 -7.61 -1.94
CA LEU A 123 0.51 -7.71 -3.34
C LEU A 123 1.06 -6.56 -4.20
N VAL A 124 1.05 -5.33 -3.69
CA VAL A 124 1.65 -4.18 -4.39
C VAL A 124 3.17 -4.34 -4.54
N LEU A 125 3.87 -4.82 -3.51
CA LEU A 125 5.31 -5.09 -3.59
C LEU A 125 5.64 -6.16 -4.63
N GLN A 126 4.86 -7.25 -4.68
CA GLN A 126 5.04 -8.32 -5.67
C GLN A 126 4.88 -7.82 -7.11
N GLN A 127 4.09 -6.77 -7.32
CA GLN A 127 3.81 -6.23 -8.65
C GLN A 127 4.77 -5.10 -9.07
N CYS A 128 5.28 -4.32 -8.11
CA CYS A 128 5.99 -3.07 -8.40
C CYS A 128 7.36 -2.95 -7.73
N GLY A 129 7.78 -3.94 -6.93
CA GLY A 129 9.12 -4.12 -6.36
C GLY A 129 9.90 -2.84 -6.07
N ASP A 130 10.81 -2.49 -6.99
CA ASP A 130 11.78 -1.40 -6.86
C ASP A 130 11.17 0.01 -6.72
N GLN A 131 9.96 0.23 -7.26
CA GLN A 131 9.35 1.56 -7.37
C GLN A 131 8.59 1.95 -6.10
N VAL A 132 8.21 0.95 -5.30
CA VAL A 132 7.19 1.13 -4.26
C VAL A 132 7.70 0.86 -2.85
N TRP A 133 8.78 0.11 -2.67
CA TRP A 133 9.27 -0.26 -1.34
C TRP A 133 9.58 0.96 -0.47
N GLN A 134 10.25 1.98 -1.01
CA GLN A 134 10.63 3.17 -0.24
C GLN A 134 9.39 4.00 0.17
N PRO A 135 8.48 4.38 -0.76
CA PRO A 135 7.19 4.99 -0.39
C PRO A 135 6.39 4.20 0.64
N MET A 136 6.45 2.86 0.57
CA MET A 136 5.75 1.98 1.50
C MET A 136 6.36 2.02 2.90
N LEU A 137 7.69 1.95 3.03
CA LEU A 137 8.36 2.10 4.31
C LEU A 137 8.11 3.49 4.94
N ASP A 138 8.08 4.55 4.12
CA ASP A 138 7.76 5.90 4.60
C ASP A 138 6.32 6.00 5.12
N LEU A 139 5.36 5.37 4.43
CA LEU A 139 3.98 5.28 4.90
C LEU A 139 3.89 4.51 6.23
N ILE A 140 4.52 3.34 6.31
CA ILE A 140 4.54 2.53 7.53
C ILE A 140 5.12 3.32 8.69
N ARG A 141 6.24 4.02 8.49
CA ARG A 141 6.87 4.87 9.51
C ARG A 141 5.90 5.93 10.01
N LEU A 142 5.24 6.65 9.10
CA LEU A 142 4.30 7.72 9.47
C LEU A 142 3.11 7.17 10.25
N THR A 143 2.49 6.10 9.74
CA THR A 143 1.30 5.48 10.34
C THR A 143 1.61 4.90 11.72
N THR A 144 2.73 4.19 11.87
CA THR A 144 3.13 3.58 13.15
C THR A 144 3.63 4.61 14.18
N SER A 145 4.14 5.76 13.73
CA SER A 145 4.48 6.87 14.63
C SER A 145 3.24 7.49 15.28
N GLN A 146 2.13 7.56 14.54
CA GLN A 146 0.85 8.08 15.04
C GLN A 146 0.07 7.02 15.82
N THR A 147 0.14 5.76 15.36
CA THR A 147 -0.63 4.65 15.91
C THR A 147 0.27 3.41 16.06
N PRO A 148 1.09 3.32 17.13
CA PRO A 148 2.09 2.24 17.29
C PRO A 148 1.50 0.82 17.29
N GLN A 149 0.25 0.69 17.73
CA GLN A 149 -0.52 -0.56 17.72
C GLN A 149 -0.78 -1.14 16.32
N LEU A 150 -0.58 -0.35 15.25
CA LEU A 150 -0.66 -0.83 13.87
C LEU A 150 0.60 -1.55 13.38
N PHE A 151 1.65 -1.64 14.21
CA PHE A 151 2.87 -2.36 13.83
C PHE A 151 2.59 -3.81 13.40
N ALA A 152 1.73 -4.53 14.12
CA ALA A 152 1.39 -5.92 13.83
C ALA A 152 0.79 -6.10 12.43
N TYR A 153 -0.03 -5.13 11.99
CA TYR A 153 -0.62 -5.11 10.65
C TYR A 153 0.46 -5.12 9.56
N PHE A 154 1.55 -4.38 9.74
CA PHE A 154 2.63 -4.28 8.75
C PHE A 154 3.70 -5.38 8.86
N THR A 155 3.61 -6.29 9.83
CA THR A 155 4.58 -7.40 9.99
C THR A 155 4.78 -8.21 8.70
N PRO A 156 3.72 -8.58 7.95
CA PRO A 156 3.89 -9.31 6.69
C PRO A 156 4.68 -8.53 5.62
N VAL A 157 4.63 -7.20 5.64
CA VAL A 157 5.39 -6.35 4.70
C VAL A 157 6.89 -6.40 5.01
N PHE A 158 7.25 -6.26 6.29
CA PHE A 158 8.64 -6.40 6.73
C PHE A 158 9.19 -7.77 6.38
N SER A 159 8.42 -8.82 6.69
CA SER A 159 8.79 -10.20 6.34
C SER A 159 8.96 -10.34 4.84
N TYR A 160 8.02 -9.89 4.01
CA TYR A 160 8.15 -10.00 2.56
C TYR A 160 9.43 -9.34 2.03
N ILE A 161 9.70 -8.06 2.35
CA ILE A 161 10.88 -7.36 1.81
C ILE A 161 12.20 -8.01 2.25
N LEU A 162 12.30 -8.43 3.52
CA LEU A 162 13.52 -9.05 4.05
C LEU A 162 13.74 -10.46 3.49
N CYS A 163 12.66 -11.24 3.35
CA CYS A 163 12.73 -12.66 2.99
C CYS A 163 12.79 -12.87 1.48
N THR A 164 12.01 -12.11 0.71
CA THR A 164 11.79 -12.39 -0.71
C THR A 164 13.08 -12.49 -1.52
N ARG A 165 13.03 -13.37 -2.53
CA ARG A 165 14.07 -13.59 -3.55
C ARG A 165 13.86 -12.76 -4.80
N ASP A 166 12.85 -11.89 -4.79
CA ASP A 166 12.61 -10.97 -5.90
C ASP A 166 13.89 -10.15 -6.20
N PRO A 167 14.51 -10.32 -7.38
CA PRO A 167 15.75 -9.64 -7.72
C PRO A 167 15.56 -8.12 -7.90
N THR A 168 14.32 -7.64 -8.03
CA THR A 168 14.01 -6.21 -8.12
C THR A 168 14.12 -5.50 -6.77
N LEU A 169 14.04 -6.23 -5.66
CA LEU A 169 14.23 -5.67 -4.32
C LEU A 169 15.70 -5.62 -3.95
N THR A 170 16.26 -4.42 -4.05
CA THR A 170 17.67 -4.14 -3.82
C THR A 170 18.12 -4.42 -2.38
N LEU A 171 19.43 -4.56 -2.18
CA LEU A 171 20.03 -4.61 -0.84
C LEU A 171 19.65 -3.38 0.01
N ALA A 172 19.55 -2.20 -0.61
CA ALA A 172 19.11 -0.98 0.06
C ALA A 172 17.68 -1.11 0.61
N ALA A 173 16.78 -1.75 -0.13
CA ALA A 173 15.42 -2.03 0.35
C ALA A 173 15.45 -2.88 1.62
N LYS A 174 16.26 -3.96 1.64
CA LYS A 174 16.41 -4.85 2.79
C LYS A 174 17.03 -4.14 4.00
N GLN A 175 18.09 -3.35 3.80
CA GLN A 175 18.76 -2.59 4.86
C GLN A 175 17.83 -1.54 5.48
N ASN A 176 17.13 -0.74 4.66
CA ASN A 176 16.21 0.28 5.15
C ASN A 176 15.01 -0.33 5.87
N THR A 177 14.49 -1.44 5.37
CA THR A 177 13.42 -2.21 6.03
C THR A 177 13.87 -2.68 7.41
N TRP A 178 15.08 -3.23 7.50
CA TRP A 178 15.65 -3.69 8.77
C TRP A 178 15.88 -2.55 9.76
N GLN A 179 16.40 -1.41 9.31
CA GLN A 179 16.60 -0.23 10.14
C GLN A 179 15.26 0.32 10.68
N LEU A 180 14.23 0.40 9.83
CA LEU A 180 12.90 0.85 10.25
C LEU A 180 12.29 -0.14 11.25
N LEU A 181 12.32 -1.44 10.94
CA LEU A 181 11.84 -2.49 11.83
C LEU A 181 12.50 -2.36 13.21
N THR A 182 13.82 -2.27 13.23
CA THR A 182 14.61 -2.06 14.45
C THR A 182 14.10 -0.83 15.19
N ARG A 183 14.07 0.34 14.55
CA ARG A 183 13.61 1.57 15.20
C ARG A 183 12.22 1.46 15.83
N LEU A 184 11.27 0.82 15.15
CA LEU A 184 9.87 0.69 15.62
C LEU A 184 9.70 -0.29 16.79
N THR A 185 10.68 -1.13 17.06
CA THR A 185 10.58 -2.23 18.02
C THR A 185 11.68 -2.18 19.09
N MET A 186 12.34 -1.03 19.27
CA MET A 186 13.34 -0.81 20.33
C MET A 186 12.82 -1.21 21.71
N ASP A 187 11.56 -0.89 22.00
CA ASP A 187 10.92 -1.20 23.29
C ASP A 187 10.11 -2.52 23.26
N ARG A 188 10.11 -3.24 22.13
CA ARG A 188 9.33 -4.47 21.90
C ARG A 188 10.16 -5.53 21.17
N PRO A 189 11.22 -6.08 21.80
CA PRO A 189 12.12 -7.02 21.15
C PRO A 189 11.44 -8.31 20.67
N ARG A 190 10.34 -8.73 21.31
CA ARG A 190 9.54 -9.90 20.90
C ARG A 190 8.98 -9.76 19.48
N ASP A 191 8.65 -8.55 19.06
CA ASP A 191 8.11 -8.28 17.73
C ASP A 191 9.19 -8.41 16.65
N ARG A 192 10.43 -7.97 16.94
CA ARG A 192 11.60 -8.26 16.07
C ARG A 192 11.82 -9.75 15.94
N ILE A 193 11.81 -10.47 17.06
CA ILE A 193 12.03 -11.92 17.09
C ILE A 193 10.96 -12.64 16.25
N ARG A 194 9.70 -12.21 16.32
CA ARG A 194 8.63 -12.80 15.49
C ARG A 194 8.87 -12.60 13.98
N VAL A 195 9.30 -11.42 13.56
CA VAL A 195 9.65 -11.15 12.15
C VAL A 195 10.87 -11.98 11.72
N LEU A 196 11.90 -12.05 12.58
CA LEU A 196 13.11 -12.86 12.36
C LEU A 196 12.81 -14.36 12.27
N LEU A 197 11.91 -14.88 13.12
CA LEU A 197 11.49 -16.29 13.09
C LEU A 197 10.66 -16.61 11.85
N HIS A 198 9.76 -15.70 11.44
CA HIS A 198 9.05 -15.84 10.17
C HIS A 198 10.01 -15.86 8.97
N HIS A 199 11.05 -15.02 9.01
CA HIS A 199 12.12 -15.02 8.02
C HIS A 199 12.88 -16.34 8.00
N PHE A 200 13.28 -16.83 9.16
CA PHE A 200 14.00 -18.10 9.31
C PHE A 200 13.19 -19.29 8.79
N VAL A 201 11.92 -19.40 9.15
CA VAL A 201 11.02 -20.50 8.71
C VAL A 201 10.76 -20.43 7.20
N TRP A 202 10.51 -19.24 6.65
CA TRP A 202 10.33 -19.07 5.21
C TRP A 202 11.61 -19.37 4.42
N PHE A 203 12.77 -18.98 4.96
CA PHE A 203 14.07 -19.28 4.35
C PHE A 203 14.31 -20.79 4.27
N GLN A 204 14.10 -21.51 5.38
CA GLN A 204 14.27 -22.97 5.43
C GLN A 204 13.35 -23.72 4.47
N SER A 205 12.14 -23.23 4.20
CA SER A 205 11.21 -23.89 3.30
C SER A 205 11.46 -23.60 1.81
N SER A 206 12.28 -22.59 1.47
CA SER A 206 12.34 -22.06 0.10
C SER A 206 13.56 -22.48 -0.73
N SER A 207 14.70 -22.90 -0.16
CA SER A 207 15.77 -23.68 -0.87
C SER A 207 16.84 -24.24 0.09
N PRO A 208 17.18 -25.52 -0.01
CA PRO A 208 18.33 -26.11 0.69
C PRO A 208 19.71 -25.79 0.05
N ASP A 209 19.78 -25.32 -1.20
CA ASP A 209 21.05 -25.26 -1.97
C ASP A 209 21.69 -23.86 -2.12
N GLN A 210 21.23 -22.83 -1.40
CA GLN A 210 21.83 -21.48 -1.41
C GLN A 210 22.04 -20.91 0.00
N GLU A 211 22.50 -21.75 0.93
CA GLU A 211 22.62 -21.40 2.34
C GLU A 211 23.59 -20.22 2.57
N ASP A 212 24.72 -20.16 1.88
CA ASP A 212 25.83 -19.28 2.30
C ASP A 212 25.63 -17.80 1.94
N THR A 213 25.23 -17.46 0.72
CA THR A 213 25.23 -16.05 0.26
C THR A 213 24.12 -15.23 0.93
N GLN A 214 22.97 -15.84 1.20
CA GLN A 214 21.84 -15.15 1.84
C GLN A 214 21.93 -15.15 3.36
N GLN A 215 22.51 -16.19 4.00
CA GLN A 215 22.87 -16.12 5.42
C GLN A 215 23.91 -15.02 5.65
N ILE A 216 24.93 -14.91 4.80
CA ILE A 216 25.92 -13.82 4.87
C ILE A 216 25.28 -12.45 4.64
N LEU A 217 24.33 -12.33 3.70
CA LEU A 217 23.61 -11.07 3.47
C LEU A 217 22.73 -10.68 4.67
N PHE A 218 22.02 -11.64 5.25
CA PHE A 218 21.18 -11.43 6.42
C PHE A 218 22.01 -11.11 7.66
N LEU A 219 23.07 -11.86 7.92
CA LEU A 219 24.04 -11.57 8.98
C LEU A 219 24.66 -10.18 8.75
N ASN A 220 25.05 -9.83 7.52
CA ASN A 220 25.52 -8.49 7.21
C ASN A 220 24.47 -7.43 7.50
N ILE A 221 23.19 -7.64 7.18
CA ILE A 221 22.10 -6.70 7.51
C ILE A 221 21.96 -6.54 9.04
N LEU A 222 22.03 -7.65 9.80
CA LEU A 222 21.99 -7.65 11.27
C LEU A 222 23.21 -6.94 11.90
N TYR A 223 24.40 -7.15 11.36
CA TYR A 223 25.67 -6.67 11.93
C TYR A 223 26.10 -5.29 11.43
N THR A 224 25.71 -4.86 10.22
CA THR A 224 26.04 -3.52 9.67
C THR A 224 25.07 -2.43 10.14
N SER A 225 23.89 -2.80 10.65
CA SER A 225 23.06 -1.89 11.46
C SER A 225 23.72 -1.65 12.82
N LYS A 226 24.77 -0.82 12.85
CA LYS A 226 25.40 -0.36 14.08
C LYS A 226 24.34 0.24 14.99
N VAL A 227 23.96 -0.48 16.03
CA VAL A 227 23.32 0.10 17.21
C VAL A 227 24.29 1.16 17.73
N PRO A 228 23.89 2.44 17.89
CA PRO A 228 24.74 3.42 18.54
C PRO A 228 25.01 2.88 19.94
N ARG A 229 26.27 2.57 20.23
CA ARG A 229 26.68 2.28 21.60
C ARG A 229 26.42 3.55 22.40
N SER A 230 25.43 3.53 23.28
CA SER A 230 25.26 4.57 24.29
C SER A 230 26.57 4.63 25.08
N LYS A 231 27.19 5.81 25.09
CA LYS A 231 28.24 6.14 26.06
C LYS A 231 27.64 6.26 27.45
#